data_AF-A0A379APS5-F1
#
_entry.id   AF-A0A379APS5-F1
#
_cell.length_a   1.000
_cell.length_b   1.000
_cell.length_c   1.000
_cell.angle_alpha   90.00
_cell.angle_beta   90.00
_cell.angle_gamma   90.00
#
_symmetry.space_group_name_H-M   'P 1'
#
loop_
_entity.id
_entity.type
_entity.pdbx_description
1 polymer ?
#
loop_
_entity_poly.entity_id
_entity_poly.type
_entity_poly.pdbx_seq_one_letter_code
_entity_poly.pdbx_strand_id
1 'polypeptide(L)'
;MKNSEFFYDPMRAVYDSGADYFTREKHRLVVIAGDSWGMLLNLSCYYNDFAEKQNIPFSKQQIDDDMDKLSYLKRKFQDIEEVPMGDKWQYSFDYEQGLKELDEILLKYIPFFEGLKADSKK
;
A
#
# COMPACT_ATOMS: atom_id res chain seq x y z
N MET A 1 -5.58 22.95 -2.02
CA MET A 1 -4.78 21.73 -1.73
C MET A 1 -5.19 21.23 -0.36
N LYS A 2 -5.81 20.05 -0.25
CA LYS A 2 -5.98 19.39 1.05
C LYS A 2 -4.64 18.69 1.32
N ASN A 3 -3.85 19.26 2.23
CA ASN A 3 -2.55 18.71 2.60
C ASN A 3 -2.79 17.38 3.32
N SER A 4 -2.11 16.31 2.91
CA SER A 4 -2.21 14.98 3.53
C SER A 4 -1.85 15.00 5.03
N GLU A 5 -1.08 16.00 5.46
CA GLU A 5 -0.71 16.27 6.86
C GLU A 5 -1.90 16.34 7.83
N PHE A 6 -3.10 16.71 7.37
CA PHE A 6 -4.27 16.83 8.25
C PHE A 6 -4.85 15.48 8.68
N PHE A 7 -4.53 14.39 7.97
CA PHE A 7 -4.99 13.02 8.30
C PHE A 7 -4.05 12.28 9.26
N TYR A 8 -2.86 12.82 9.53
CA TYR A 8 -1.79 12.12 10.24
C TYR A 8 -1.25 12.91 11.43
N ASP A 9 -2.12 13.52 12.25
CA ASP A 9 -1.72 13.98 13.59
C ASP A 9 -1.82 12.79 14.56
N PRO A 10 -0.69 12.14 14.92
CA PRO A 10 -0.71 10.92 15.72
C PRO A 10 -1.17 11.22 17.15
N MET A 11 -0.92 12.44 17.66
CA MET A 11 -1.32 12.85 19.01
C MET A 11 -2.84 13.00 19.12
N ARG A 12 -3.48 13.48 18.06
CA ARG A 12 -4.94 13.64 18.01
C ARG A 12 -5.65 12.30 17.84
N ALA A 13 -5.09 11.40 17.05
CA ALA A 13 -5.70 10.11 16.76
C ALA A 13 -5.57 9.08 17.90
N VAL A 14 -4.53 9.17 18.73
CA VAL A 14 -4.40 8.41 20.00
C VAL A 14 -5.52 8.78 20.99
N TYR A 15 -5.92 10.06 21.04
CA TYR A 15 -6.95 10.54 21.98
C TYR A 15 -8.37 10.13 21.55
N ASP A 16 -8.64 10.05 20.24
CA ASP A 16 -9.98 9.84 19.70
C ASP A 16 -10.40 8.35 19.54
N SER A 17 -9.46 7.40 19.54
CA SER A 17 -9.76 6.04 19.06
C SER A 17 -9.86 4.92 20.10
N GLY A 18 -9.44 5.11 21.36
CA GLY A 18 -9.66 4.17 22.48
C GLY A 18 -8.97 2.79 22.36
N ALA A 19 -8.68 2.34 21.14
CA ALA A 19 -7.72 1.32 20.77
C ALA A 19 -6.48 2.03 20.22
N ASP A 20 -5.30 1.49 20.49
CA ASP A 20 -4.03 2.04 20.02
C ASP A 20 -4.09 2.38 18.51
N TYR A 21 -4.16 3.68 18.20
CA TYR A 21 -4.25 4.21 16.84
C TYR A 21 -3.17 3.61 15.94
N PHE A 22 -1.98 3.38 16.50
CA PHE A 22 -0.86 2.81 15.78
C PHE A 22 -1.12 1.35 15.39
N THR A 23 -1.66 0.54 16.30
CA THR A 23 -2.10 -0.83 15.97
C THR A 23 -3.14 -0.82 14.83
N ARG A 24 -4.06 0.15 14.82
CA ARG A 24 -5.06 0.30 13.75
C ARG A 24 -4.44 0.71 12.41
N GLU A 25 -3.54 1.69 12.40
CA GLU A 25 -2.88 2.16 11.18
C GLU A 25 -1.90 1.12 10.61
N LYS A 26 -1.12 0.45 11.46
CA LYS A 26 -0.30 -0.71 11.06
C LYS A 26 -1.16 -1.77 10.39
N HIS A 27 -2.29 -2.13 11.01
CA HIS A 27 -3.21 -3.11 10.44
C HIS A 27 -3.77 -2.66 9.08
N ARG A 28 -4.14 -1.38 8.93
CA ARG A 28 -4.61 -0.82 7.65
C ARG A 28 -3.56 -0.95 6.55
N LEU A 29 -2.30 -0.61 6.82
CA LEU A 29 -1.24 -0.73 5.81
C LEU A 29 -0.96 -2.18 5.41
N VAL A 30 -0.98 -3.10 6.38
CA VAL A 30 -0.83 -4.53 6.11
C VAL A 30 -1.97 -5.05 5.23
N VAL A 31 -3.21 -4.62 5.48
CA VAL A 31 -4.37 -4.96 4.67
C VAL A 31 -4.25 -4.37 3.27
N ILE A 32 -3.94 -3.08 3.14
CA ILE A 32 -3.80 -2.41 1.84
C ILE A 32 -2.72 -3.08 0.99
N ALA A 33 -1.53 -3.34 1.56
CA ALA A 33 -0.46 -4.03 0.85
C ALA A 33 -0.87 -5.45 0.44
N GLY A 34 -1.59 -6.18 1.29
CA GLY A 34 -2.10 -7.51 1.01
C GLY A 34 -3.16 -7.56 -0.09
N ASP A 35 -4.14 -6.66 -0.04
CA ASP A 35 -5.21 -6.58 -1.04
C ASP A 35 -4.65 -6.17 -2.40
N SER A 36 -3.73 -5.20 -2.41
CA SER A 36 -3.04 -4.75 -3.63
C SER A 36 -2.23 -5.89 -4.24
N TRP A 37 -1.56 -6.69 -3.42
CA TRP A 37 -0.84 -7.87 -3.88
C TRP A 37 -1.80 -8.88 -4.52
N GLY A 38 -2.97 -9.12 -3.91
CA GLY A 38 -4.00 -10.00 -4.48
C GLY A 38 -4.55 -9.50 -5.81
N MET A 39 -4.69 -8.18 -5.98
CA MET A 39 -5.07 -7.58 -7.26
C MET A 39 -3.99 -7.79 -8.34
N LEU A 40 -2.73 -7.58 -8.00
CA LEU A 40 -1.61 -7.81 -8.92
C LEU A 40 -1.44 -9.29 -9.26
N LEU A 41 -1.67 -10.20 -8.32
CA LEU A 41 -1.66 -11.64 -8.58
C LEU A 41 -2.67 -12.01 -9.66
N ASN A 42 -3.91 -11.52 -9.54
CA ASN A 42 -4.93 -11.76 -10.57
C ASN A 42 -4.48 -11.21 -11.93
N LEU A 43 -3.90 -10.01 -11.96
CA LEU A 43 -3.40 -9.41 -13.19
C LEU A 43 -2.24 -10.23 -13.80
N SER A 44 -1.31 -10.74 -12.98
CA SER A 44 -0.16 -11.54 -13.44
C SER A 44 -0.60 -12.94 -13.94
N CYS A 45 -1.54 -13.59 -13.24
CA CYS A 45 -2.08 -14.88 -13.64
C CYS A 45 -2.82 -14.83 -14.98
N TYR A 46 -3.63 -13.80 -15.20
CA TYR A 46 -4.42 -13.64 -16.42
C TYR A 46 -3.81 -12.62 -17.39
N TYR A 47 -2.50 -12.39 -17.31
CA TYR A 47 -1.84 -11.31 -18.04
C TYR A 47 -2.09 -11.37 -19.55
N ASN A 48 -2.00 -12.57 -20.16
CA ASN A 48 -2.22 -12.73 -21.59
C ASN A 48 -3.68 -12.41 -21.98
N ASP A 49 -4.64 -12.90 -21.19
CA ASP A 49 -6.07 -12.63 -21.43
C ASP A 49 -6.39 -11.14 -21.33
N PHE A 50 -5.78 -10.45 -20.36
CA PHE A 50 -5.90 -8.99 -20.24
C PHE A 50 -5.17 -8.27 -21.38
N ALA A 51 -3.98 -8.72 -21.78
CA ALA A 51 -3.18 -8.08 -22.82
C ALA A 51 -3.82 -8.21 -24.21
N GLU A 52 -4.56 -9.28 -24.46
CA GLU A 52 -5.34 -9.46 -25.69
C GLU A 52 -6.58 -8.56 -25.75
N LYS A 53 -7.21 -8.31 -24.59
CA LYS A 53 -8.47 -7.55 -24.49
C LYS A 53 -8.25 -6.06 -24.25
N GLN A 54 -7.15 -5.69 -23.62
CA GLN A 54 -6.86 -4.37 -23.08
C GLN A 54 -5.39 -4.02 -23.31
N ASN A 55 -5.10 -2.74 -23.50
CA ASN A 55 -3.73 -2.26 -23.58
C ASN A 55 -3.16 -2.12 -22.15
N ILE A 56 -2.52 -3.17 -21.63
CA ILE A 56 -1.84 -3.11 -20.33
C ILE A 56 -0.53 -2.32 -20.48
N PRO A 57 -0.33 -1.22 -19.74
CA PRO A 57 0.87 -0.39 -19.86
C PRO A 57 2.07 -0.93 -19.06
N PHE A 58 1.95 -2.13 -18.48
CA PHE A 58 2.95 -2.75 -17.61
C PHE A 58 3.33 -4.11 -18.17
N SER A 59 4.61 -4.48 -18.11
CA SER A 59 5.03 -5.83 -18.43
C SER A 59 4.70 -6.80 -17.29
N LYS A 60 4.57 -8.09 -17.59
CA LYS A 60 4.39 -9.13 -16.56
C LYS A 60 5.49 -9.09 -15.49
N GLN A 61 6.75 -8.95 -15.92
CA GLN A 61 7.88 -8.83 -14.99
C GLN A 61 7.74 -7.64 -14.03
N GLN A 62 7.28 -6.48 -14.52
CA GLN A 62 7.06 -5.31 -13.65
C GLN A 62 5.97 -5.56 -12.61
N ILE A 63 4.93 -6.33 -12.95
CA ILE A 63 3.87 -6.70 -12.00
C ILE A 63 4.43 -7.65 -10.93
N ASP A 64 5.22 -8.64 -11.34
CA ASP A 64 5.85 -9.58 -10.43
C ASP A 64 6.85 -8.87 -9.48
N ASP A 65 7.66 -7.96 -10.01
CA ASP A 65 8.59 -7.14 -9.20
C ASP A 65 7.84 -6.27 -8.17
N ASP A 66 6.70 -5.68 -8.56
CA ASP A 66 5.89 -4.86 -7.65
C ASP A 66 5.14 -5.72 -6.62
N MET A 67 4.77 -6.97 -6.96
CA MET A 67 4.26 -7.95 -5.99
C MET A 67 5.30 -8.32 -4.92
N ASP A 68 6.56 -8.46 -5.30
CA ASP A 68 7.65 -8.72 -4.35
C ASP A 68 7.86 -7.54 -3.41
N LYS A 69 7.80 -6.30 -3.92
CA LYS A 69 7.85 -5.08 -3.09
C LYS A 69 6.67 -5.00 -2.12
N LEU A 70 5.44 -5.28 -2.57
CA LEU A 70 4.26 -5.29 -1.70
C LEU A 70 4.39 -6.34 -0.60
N SER A 71 4.96 -7.52 -0.92
CA SER A 71 5.23 -8.56 0.07
C SER A 71 6.28 -8.12 1.10
N TYR A 72 7.32 -7.42 0.66
CA TYR A 72 8.34 -6.84 1.52
C TYR A 72 7.75 -5.77 2.44
N LEU A 73 7.01 -4.80 1.88
CA LEU A 73 6.35 -3.72 2.63
C LEU A 73 5.36 -4.26 3.65
N LYS A 74 4.53 -5.24 3.26
CA LYS A 74 3.59 -5.91 4.17
C LYS A 74 4.31 -6.48 5.39
N ARG A 75 5.41 -7.21 5.20
CA ARG A 75 6.21 -7.76 6.31
C ARG A 75 6.79 -6.64 7.17
N LYS A 76 7.34 -5.60 6.54
CA LYS A 76 7.86 -4.43 7.27
C LYS A 76 6.80 -3.76 8.12
N PHE A 77 5.58 -3.56 7.62
CA PHE A 77 4.47 -3.00 8.39
C PHE A 77 4.00 -3.92 9.53
N GLN A 78 4.06 -5.25 9.35
CA GLN A 78 3.74 -6.22 10.39
C GLN A 78 4.77 -6.20 11.53
N ASP A 79 6.05 -6.12 11.19
CA ASP A 79 7.16 -6.24 12.12
C ASP A 79 7.66 -4.88 12.65
N ILE A 80 6.85 -3.80 12.53
CA ILE A 80 7.24 -2.48 13.06
C ILE A 80 7.24 -2.53 14.58
N GLU A 81 8.44 -2.37 15.14
CA GLU A 81 8.69 -2.27 16.56
C GLU A 81 9.26 -0.89 16.90
N GLU A 82 8.98 -0.44 18.13
CA GLU A 82 9.62 0.75 18.69
C GLU A 82 10.92 0.34 19.37
N VAL A 83 12.01 1.00 19.02
CA VAL A 83 13.34 0.82 19.60
C VAL A 83 13.73 2.06 20.42
N PRO A 84 14.30 1.87 21.62
CA PRO A 84 14.76 2.98 22.44
C PRO A 84 16.01 3.61 21.82
N MET A 85 15.96 4.92 21.60
CA MET A 85 17.05 5.75 21.07
C MET A 85 17.37 6.89 22.05
N GLY A 86 18.09 6.56 23.11
CA GLY A 86 18.33 7.48 24.24
C GLY A 86 17.03 7.74 25.02
N ASP A 87 16.67 9.00 25.22
CA ASP A 87 15.44 9.41 25.91
C ASP A 87 14.19 9.40 25.00
N LYS A 88 14.34 9.00 23.73
CA LYS A 88 13.25 8.99 22.74
C LYS A 88 13.04 7.57 22.21
N TRP A 89 11.80 7.26 21.84
CA TRP A 89 11.48 6.05 21.09
C TRP A 89 11.44 6.37 19.60
N GLN A 90 12.03 5.51 18.78
CA GLN A 90 11.94 5.60 17.32
C GLN A 90 11.48 4.26 16.76
N TYR A 91 10.82 4.28 15.62
CA TYR A 91 10.45 3.04 14.94
C TYR A 91 11.67 2.40 14.28
N SER A 92 11.73 1.07 14.28
CA SER A 92 12.76 0.29 13.60
C SER A 92 12.71 0.43 12.07
N PHE A 93 11.57 0.89 11.55
CA PHE A 93 11.31 1.13 10.14
C PHE A 93 10.80 2.55 9.94
N ASP A 94 11.30 3.23 8.91
CA ASP A 94 10.84 4.55 8.53
C ASP A 94 9.44 4.45 7.90
N TYR A 95 8.44 4.83 8.68
CA TYR A 95 7.04 4.76 8.30
C TYR A 95 6.70 5.66 7.11
N GLU A 96 7.30 6.86 7.04
CA GLU A 96 7.06 7.78 5.93
C GLU A 96 7.63 7.25 4.63
N GLN A 97 8.83 6.65 4.70
CA GLN A 97 9.44 6.02 3.55
C GLN A 97 8.62 4.81 3.06
N GLY A 98 8.16 3.96 3.98
CA GLY A 98 7.31 2.82 3.63
C GLY A 98 5.97 3.24 3.00
N LEU A 99 5.36 4.34 3.47
CA LEU A 99 4.17 4.90 2.86
C LEU A 99 4.42 5.40 1.43
N LYS A 100 5.54 6.10 1.20
CA LYS A 100 5.90 6.58 -0.14
C LYS A 100 6.10 5.41 -1.11
N GLU A 101 6.81 4.37 -0.69
CA GLU A 101 7.03 3.17 -1.50
C GLU A 101 5.72 2.43 -1.82
N LEU A 102 4.78 2.38 -0.85
CA LEU A 102 3.46 1.82 -1.08
C LEU A 102 2.65 2.67 -2.07
N ASP A 103 2.64 3.99 -1.89
CA ASP A 103 1.92 4.93 -2.76
C ASP A 103 2.44 4.89 -4.20
N GLU A 104 3.76 4.77 -4.41
CA GLU A 104 4.35 4.63 -5.74
C GLU A 104 3.79 3.42 -6.49
N ILE A 105 3.60 2.29 -5.81
CA ILE A 105 2.99 1.09 -6.41
C ILE A 105 1.50 1.34 -6.62
N LEU A 106 0.77 1.83 -5.63
CA LEU A 106 -0.69 2.02 -5.73
C LEU A 106 -1.08 2.98 -6.85
N LEU A 107 -0.43 4.15 -6.90
CA LEU A 107 -0.71 5.20 -7.89
C LEU A 107 -0.40 4.76 -9.32
N LYS A 108 0.53 3.81 -9.49
CA LYS A 108 0.81 3.20 -10.79
C LYS A 108 -0.40 2.41 -11.31
N TYR A 109 -1.06 1.63 -10.46
CA TYR A 109 -2.12 0.70 -10.89
C TYR A 109 -3.55 1.26 -10.77
N ILE A 110 -3.80 2.26 -9.92
CA ILE A 110 -5.14 2.86 -9.74
C ILE A 110 -5.79 3.29 -11.07
N PRO A 111 -5.13 4.08 -11.94
CA PRO A 111 -5.75 4.55 -13.17
C PRO A 111 -6.16 3.41 -14.11
N PHE A 112 -5.36 2.34 -14.14
CA PHE A 112 -5.64 1.15 -14.95
C PHE A 112 -6.89 0.41 -14.44
N PHE A 113 -7.00 0.17 -13.14
CA PHE A 113 -8.15 -0.51 -12.55
C PHE A 113 -9.42 0.34 -12.55
N GLU A 114 -9.32 1.67 -12.46
CA GLU A 114 -10.46 2.57 -12.63
C GLU A 114 -10.96 2.58 -14.08
N GLY A 115 -10.04 2.57 -15.06
CA GLY A 115 -10.38 2.42 -16.49
C GLY A 115 -11.14 1.13 -16.77
N LEU A 116 -10.66 -0.01 -16.24
CA LEU A 116 -11.33 -1.31 -16.36
C LEU A 116 -12.78 -1.29 -15.86
N LYS A 117 -13.05 -0.62 -14.73
CA LYS A 117 -14.40 -0.51 -14.15
C LYS A 117 -15.33 0.39 -14.95
N ALA A 118 -14.79 1.39 -15.67
CA ALA A 118 -15.59 2.26 -16.52
C ALA A 118 -16.09 1.53 -17.76
N ASP A 119 -15.25 0.67 -18.34
CA ASP A 119 -15.60 -0.13 -19.53
C ASP A 119 -16.58 -1.26 -19.22
N SER A 120 -16.53 -1.85 -18.01
CA SER A 120 -17.47 -2.91 -17.60
C SER A 120 -18.90 -2.43 -17.30
N LYS A 121 -19.16 -1.12 -17.31
CA LYS A 121 -20.48 -0.51 -17.04
C LYS A 121 -21.24 -0.10 -18.31
N LYS A 122 -20.67 -0.32 -19.49
CA LYS A 122 -21.34 -0.17 -20.79
C LYS A 122 -21.87 -1.52 -21.28
#